data_AF-A0A0F9E224-F1
#
_entry.id   AF-A0A0F9E224-F1
#
_cell.length_a   1.000
_cell.length_b   1.000
_cell.length_c   1.000
_cell.angle_alpha   90.00
_cell.angle_beta   90.00
_cell.angle_gamma   90.00
#
_symmetry.space_group_name_H-M   'P 1'
#
loop_
_entity.id
_entity.type
_entity.pdbx_description
1 polymer ?
#
loop_
_entity_poly.entity_id
_entity_poly.type
_entity_poly.pdbx_seq_one_letter_code
_entity_poly.pdbx_strand_id
1 'polypeptide(L)' 'MIPSRQINQLDSTGASQLERLHAELNAKGIVLSFVEVKSALREALHRTGIEEKIGVSHFYESIEDGVQAFLRR' A
#
# COMPACT_ATOMS: atom_id res chain seq x y z
N MET A 1 -0.38 3.07 -8.41
CA MET A 1 0.69 2.30 -7.73
C MET A 1 1.74 3.27 -7.22
N ILE A 2 2.34 3.01 -6.04
CA ILE A 2 3.30 3.91 -5.41
C ILE A 2 4.60 3.15 -5.06
N PRO A 3 5.77 3.57 -5.58
CA PRO A 3 7.06 3.11 -5.08
C PRO A 3 7.30 3.61 -3.67
N SER A 4 7.52 2.70 -2.72
CA SER A 4 7.67 3.03 -1.31
C SER A 4 9.08 2.83 -0.76
N ARG A 5 10.05 2.55 -1.63
CA ARG A 5 11.47 2.39 -1.26
C ARG A 5 12.04 3.58 -0.47
N GLN A 6 11.54 4.79 -0.72
CA GLN A 6 11.99 6.01 -0.02
C GLN A 6 11.27 6.25 1.32
N ILE A 7 10.20 5.52 1.60
CA ILE A 7 9.46 5.64 2.86
C ILE A 7 10.14 4.73 3.88
N ASN A 8 10.82 5.35 4.86
CA ASN A 8 11.59 4.60 5.85
C ASN A 8 10.77 4.24 7.09
N GLN A 9 9.79 5.06 7.45
CA GLN A 9 8.99 4.90 8.66
C GLN A 9 7.55 5.38 8.42
N LEU A 10 6.62 4.72 9.10
CA LEU A 10 5.22 5.11 9.18
C LEU A 10 4.81 5.07 10.66
N ASP A 11 4.45 6.23 11.20
CA ASP A 11 3.92 6.34 12.56
C ASP A 11 2.39 6.23 12.57
N SER A 12 1.77 6.32 13.75
CA SER A 12 0.31 6.21 13.90
C SER A 12 -0.44 7.34 13.17
N THR A 13 0.13 8.54 13.10
CA THR A 13 -0.43 9.68 12.37
C THR A 13 -0.41 9.41 10.87
N GLY A 14 0.73 9.02 10.33
CA GLY A 14 0.91 8.65 8.92
C GLY A 14 0.02 7.47 8.52
N ALA A 15 -0.13 6.47 9.39
CA ALA A 15 -1.06 5.37 9.17
C ALA A 15 -2.52 5.87 9.05
N SER A 16 -2.93 6.79 9.93
CA SER A 16 -4.28 7.37 9.90
C SER A 16 -4.53 8.20 8.63
N GLN A 17 -3.52 8.95 8.17
CA GLN A 17 -3.59 9.68 6.91
C GLN A 17 -3.66 8.72 5.70
N LEU A 18 -2.87 7.65 5.72
CA LEU A 18 -2.85 6.65 4.66
C LEU A 18 -4.18 5.90 4.59
N GLU A 19 -4.78 5.59 5.73
CA GLU A 19 -6.13 4.99 5.79
C GLU A 19 -7.18 5.90 5.15
N ARG A 20 -7.17 7.18 5.52
CA ARG A 20 -8.09 8.16 4.94
C ARG A 20 -7.91 8.25 3.43
N LEU A 21 -6.66 8.35 2.97
CA LEU A 21 -6.34 8.37 1.54
C LEU A 21 -6.84 7.11 0.84
N HIS A 22 -6.61 5.93 1.43
CA HIS A 22 -7.09 4.66 0.89
C HIS A 22 -8.62 4.67 0.74
N ALA A 23 -9.36 5.12 1.76
CA ALA A 23 -10.82 5.21 1.70
C ALA A 23 -11.31 6.20 0.62
N GLU A 24 -10.67 7.36 0.50
CA GLU A 24 -11.01 8.37 -0.51
C GLU A 24 -10.75 7.89 -1.94
N LEU A 25 -9.67 7.13 -2.16
CA LEU A 25 -9.36 6.52 -3.46
C LEU A 25 -10.32 5.38 -3.78
N ASN A 26 -10.59 4.51 -2.80
CA ASN A 26 -11.50 3.38 -2.98
C ASN A 26 -12.93 3.84 -3.28
N ALA A 27 -13.40 4.92 -2.65
CA ALA A 27 -14.70 5.54 -2.95
C ALA A 27 -14.81 6.05 -4.40
N LYS A 28 -13.68 6.29 -5.07
CA LYS A 28 -13.60 6.69 -6.48
C LYS A 28 -13.32 5.51 -7.43
N GLY A 29 -13.31 4.28 -6.91
CA GLY A 29 -12.91 3.09 -7.66
C GLY A 29 -11.43 3.03 -8.01
N ILE A 30 -10.59 3.84 -7.34
CA ILE A 30 -9.14 3.87 -7.55
C ILE A 30 -8.49 2.91 -6.57
N VAL A 31 -7.78 1.91 -7.11
CA VAL A 31 -7.04 0.93 -6.30
C VAL A 31 -5.66 1.47 -5.94
N LEU A 32 -5.38 1.54 -4.64
CA LEU A 32 -4.06 1.84 -4.12
C LEU A 32 -3.24 0.55 -4.01
N SER A 33 -1.98 0.59 -4.46
CA SER A 33 -1.06 -0.55 -4.39
C SER A 33 0.36 -0.06 -4.22
N PHE A 34 1.16 -0.83 -3.49
CA PHE A 34 2.52 -0.50 -3.12
C PHE A 34 3.52 -1.38 -3.86
N VAL A 35 4.66 -0.80 -4.24
CA VAL A 35 5.77 -1.53 -4.85
C VAL A 35 7.07 -1.25 -4.13
N GLU A 36 7.99 -2.22 -4.16
CA GLU A 36 9.32 -2.10 -3.54
C GLU A 36 9.26 -1.76 -2.04
N VAL A 37 8.30 -2.36 -1.33
CA VAL A 37 8.11 -2.11 0.10
C VAL A 37 9.24 -2.77 0.90
N LYS A 38 10.05 -1.95 1.57
CA LYS A 38 11.06 -2.46 2.51
C LYS A 38 10.39 -3.20 3.68
N SER A 39 11.05 -4.23 4.21
CA SER A 39 10.52 -5.03 5.32
C SER A 39 10.10 -4.20 6.54
N ALA A 40 10.88 -3.18 6.90
CA ALA A 40 10.55 -2.28 8.03
C ALA A 40 9.24 -1.50 7.81
N LEU A 41 9.00 -1.03 6.58
CA LEU A 41 7.75 -0.36 6.24
C LEU A 41 6.58 -1.33 6.20
N ARG A 42 6.80 -2.55 5.68
CA ARG A 42 5.78 -3.60 5.66
C ARG A 42 5.35 -3.96 7.08
N GLU A 43 6.30 -4.11 7.99
CA GLU A 43 6.03 -4.35 9.42
C GLU A 43 5.25 -3.20 10.06
N ALA A 44 5.60 -1.95 9.73
CA ALA A 44 4.85 -0.78 10.22
C ALA A 44 3.39 -0.77 9.70
N LEU A 45 3.17 -1.09 8.42
CA LEU A 45 1.84 -1.23 7.83
C LEU A 45 1.04 -2.38 8.44
N HIS A 46 1.70 -3.50 8.75
CA HIS A 46 1.10 -4.64 9.42
C HIS A 46 0.65 -4.27 10.84
N ARG A 47 1.55 -3.70 11.64
CA ARG A 47 1.29 -3.29 13.04
C ARG A 47 0.18 -2.25 13.17
N THR A 48 -0.02 -1.44 12.14
CA THR A 48 -1.07 -0.40 12.11
C THR A 48 -2.38 -0.91 11.52
N GLY A 49 -2.45 -2.16 11.06
CA GLY A 49 -3.62 -2.77 10.42
C GLY A 49 -3.92 -2.23 9.02
N ILE A 50 -3.06 -1.37 8.48
CA ILE A 50 -3.24 -0.75 7.15
C ILE A 50 -3.05 -1.78 6.05
N GLU A 51 -2.14 -2.74 6.25
CA GLU A 51 -1.93 -3.84 5.30
C GLU A 51 -3.22 -4.63 5.03
N GLU A 52 -3.99 -4.94 6.08
CA GLU A 52 -5.25 -5.66 5.94
C GLU A 52 -6.32 -4.82 5.23
N LYS A 53 -6.36 -3.51 5.49
CA LYS A 53 -7.31 -2.58 4.87
C LYS A 53 -7.07 -2.41 3.37
N ILE A 54 -5.80 -2.30 2.97
CA ILE A 54 -5.42 -2.23 1.56
C ILE A 54 -5.61 -3.58 0.87
N GLY A 55 -5.31 -4.66 1.60
CA GLY A 55 -5.28 -6.02 1.09
C GLY A 55 -3.84 -6.49 0.84
N VAL A 56 -3.51 -7.65 1.42
CA VAL A 56 -2.17 -8.27 1.31
C VAL A 56 -1.77 -8.51 -0.15
N SER A 57 -2.75 -8.67 -1.04
CA SER A 57 -2.58 -8.88 -2.49
C SER A 57 -2.13 -7.65 -3.28
N HIS A 58 -2.07 -6.47 -2.68
CA HIS A 58 -1.77 -5.20 -3.37
C HIS A 58 -0.36 -4.68 -3.08
N PHE A 59 0.52 -5.58 -2.65
CA PHE A 59 1.92 -5.32 -2.42
C PHE A 59 2.76 -6.16 -3.38
N TYR A 60 3.58 -5.50 -4.18
CA TYR A 60 4.35 -6.13 -5.24
C TYR A 60 5.84 -5.80 -5.13
N GLU A 61 6.68 -6.65 -5.72
CA GLU A 61 8.13 -6.43 -5.74
C GLU A 61 8.52 -5.35 -6.75
N SER A 62 7.84 -5.30 -7.91
CA SER A 62 8.06 -4.32 -8.97
C SER A 62 6.77 -3.63 -9.43
N ILE A 63 6.92 -2.55 -10.22
CA ILE A 63 5.80 -1.92 -10.91
C ILE A 63 5.20 -2.89 -11.94
N GLU A 64 6.03 -3.61 -12.70
CA GLU A 64 5.54 -4.54 -13.72
C GLU A 64 4.64 -5.63 -13.11
N ASP A 65 5.03 -6.22 -11.98
CA ASP A 65 4.26 -7.27 -11.31
C ASP A 65 2.86 -6.81 -10.92
N GLY A 66 2.76 -5.62 -10.35
CA GLY A 66 1.47 -5.11 -9.93
C GLY A 66 0.61 -4.59 -11.08
N VAL A 67 1.19 -4.09 -12.17
CA VAL A 67 0.43 -3.80 -13.40
C VAL A 67 -0.12 -5.10 -14.00
N GLN A 68 0.69 -6.16 -14.07
CA GLN A 68 0.25 -7.47 -14.56
C GLN A 68 -0.86 -8.05 -13.67
N ALA A 69 -0.74 -7.93 -12.35
CA ALA A 69 -1.78 -8.36 -11.42
C ALA A 69 -3.08 -7.55 -11.57
N PHE A 70 -2.98 -6.24 -11.83
CA PHE A 70 -4.13 -5.37 -12.07
C PHE A 70 -4.85 -5.72 -13.38
N LEU A 71 -4.11 -6.01 -14.45
CA LEU A 71 -4.69 -6.36 -15.77
C LEU A 71 -5.33 -7.75 -15.82
N ARG A 72 -4.97 -8.66 -14.90
CA ARG A 72 -5.56 -10.01 -14.79
C ARG A 72 -6.83 -10.04 -13.94
N ARG A 73 -7.24 -8.91 -13.39
CA ARG A 73 -8.38 -8.75 -12.49
C ARG A 73 -9.63 -8.33 -13.25
#